data_AF-A0A4V5MXH5-F1
#
_entry.id   AF-A0A4V5MXH5-F1
#
_cell.length_a   1.000
_cell.length_b   1.000
_cell.length_c   1.000
_cell.angle_alpha   90.00
_cell.angle_beta   90.00
_cell.angle_gamma   90.00
#
_symmetry.space_group_name_H-M   'P 1'
#
loop_
_entity.id
_entity.type
_entity.pdbx_description
1 polymer ?
#
loop_
_entity_poly.entity_id
_entity_poly.type
_entity_poly.pdbx_seq_one_letter_code
_entity_poly.pdbx_strand_id
1 'polypeptide(L)'
;MASEALQHPWLGVMWPHDAGQLLAQIEIDPVIRPARANGETDAEVLITLGSAQSDAALDTVLATAVERIRAALADLDSIRAFAVEHAPRDWRRHYEAIEGLPLRERLFVESFAVTSPTEMEISFDFGDLDMLVVRVDAQGRGQDVRIVA
;
A
#
# COMPACT_ATOMS: atom_id res chain seq x y z
N MET A 1 8.80 -21.17 -18.64
CA MET A 1 7.37 -21.51 -18.44
C MET A 1 6.68 -20.21 -18.09
N ALA A 2 5.66 -19.80 -18.84
CA ALA A 2 4.86 -18.64 -18.44
C ALA A 2 4.22 -19.00 -17.10
N SER A 3 4.55 -18.24 -16.05
CA SER A 3 3.96 -18.48 -14.74
C SER A 3 2.50 -18.02 -14.82
N GLU A 4 1.58 -18.95 -14.62
CA GLU A 4 0.14 -18.70 -14.73
C GLU A 4 -0.34 -17.72 -13.65
N ALA A 5 -1.35 -16.93 -13.98
CA ALA A 5 -1.98 -16.04 -13.02
C ALA A 5 -2.69 -16.86 -11.92
N LEU A 6 -2.59 -16.39 -10.67
CA LEU A 6 -3.20 -17.03 -9.50
C LEU A 6 -4.48 -16.29 -9.12
N GLN A 7 -5.59 -17.02 -8.98
CA GLN A 7 -6.84 -16.45 -8.51
C GLN A 7 -6.94 -16.53 -6.99
N HIS A 8 -7.15 -15.40 -6.32
CA HIS A 8 -7.38 -15.32 -4.87
C HIS A 8 -8.75 -14.67 -4.56
N PRO A 9 -9.53 -15.16 -3.58
CA PRO A 9 -10.89 -14.67 -3.32
C PRO A 9 -10.98 -13.18 -2.94
N TRP A 10 -9.92 -12.63 -2.33
CA TRP A 10 -9.91 -11.23 -1.89
C TRP A 10 -8.94 -10.35 -2.68
N LEU A 11 -7.84 -10.93 -3.17
CA LEU A 11 -6.80 -10.18 -3.89
C LEU A 11 -7.10 -10.14 -5.40
N GLY A 12 -8.11 -10.87 -5.86
CA GLY A 12 -8.44 -10.96 -7.28
C GLY A 12 -7.43 -11.81 -8.04
N VAL A 13 -7.16 -11.41 -9.28
CA VAL A 13 -6.15 -12.04 -10.13
C VAL A 13 -4.78 -11.51 -9.72
N MET A 14 -3.84 -12.43 -9.50
CA MET A 14 -2.47 -12.10 -9.15
C MET A 14 -1.53 -12.57 -10.25
N TRP A 15 -0.63 -11.69 -10.65
CA TRP A 15 0.37 -11.96 -11.68
C TRP A 15 1.75 -12.08 -11.06
N PRO A 16 2.58 -13.00 -11.55
CA PRO A 16 4.01 -12.98 -11.30
C PRO A 16 4.57 -11.63 -11.77
N HIS A 17 5.32 -10.97 -10.91
CA HIS A 17 5.96 -9.69 -11.23
C HIS A 17 7.47 -9.89 -11.39
N ASP A 18 8.18 -10.03 -10.26
CA ASP A 18 9.59 -10.37 -10.19
C ASP A 18 9.83 -11.72 -9.51
N ALA A 19 11.11 -12.12 -9.39
CA ALA A 19 11.52 -13.35 -8.75
C ALA A 19 10.99 -13.42 -7.30
N GLY A 20 10.00 -14.29 -7.08
CA GLY A 20 9.39 -14.48 -5.76
C GLY A 20 8.39 -13.39 -5.38
N GLN A 21 7.82 -12.66 -6.35
CA GLN A 21 6.79 -11.65 -6.11
C GLN A 21 5.51 -11.90 -6.89
N LEU A 22 4.39 -11.57 -6.25
CA LEU A 22 3.07 -11.50 -6.88
C LEU A 22 2.56 -10.07 -6.83
N LEU A 23 1.98 -9.61 -7.94
CA LEU A 23 1.29 -8.34 -8.07
C LEU A 23 -0.21 -8.59 -8.22
N ALA A 24 -1.03 -7.81 -7.54
CA ALA A 24 -2.47 -7.78 -7.68
C ALA A 24 -2.97 -6.33 -7.78
N GLN A 25 -4.19 -6.15 -8.26
CA GLN A 25 -4.94 -4.90 -8.12
C GLN A 25 -6.19 -5.17 -7.29
N ILE A 26 -6.38 -4.38 -6.23
CA ILE A 26 -7.56 -4.48 -5.36
C ILE A 26 -8.39 -3.22 -5.46
N GLU A 27 -9.70 -3.36 -5.54
CA GLU A 27 -10.61 -2.23 -5.38
C GLU A 27 -10.72 -1.85 -3.89
N ILE A 28 -10.54 -0.57 -3.57
CA ILE A 28 -10.75 -0.02 -2.23
C ILE A 28 -12.12 0.65 -2.20
N ASP A 29 -12.90 0.34 -1.16
CA ASP A 29 -14.20 0.98 -0.92
C ASP A 29 -14.03 2.52 -0.90
N PRO A 30 -14.79 3.28 -1.72
CA PRO A 30 -14.77 4.74 -1.74
C PRO A 30 -15.01 5.41 -0.37
N VAL A 31 -15.68 4.72 0.55
CA VAL A 31 -15.87 5.17 1.94
C VAL A 31 -14.56 5.16 2.74
N ILE A 32 -13.67 4.20 2.47
CA ILE A 32 -12.35 4.09 3.11
C ILE A 32 -11.37 5.07 2.45
N ARG A 33 -11.40 5.13 1.12
CA ARG A 33 -10.54 6.01 0.31
C ARG A 33 -11.34 6.49 -0.91
N PRO A 34 -11.65 7.79 -1.02
CA PRO A 34 -12.34 8.34 -2.19
C PRO A 34 -11.61 7.98 -3.50
N ALA A 35 -12.36 7.87 -4.60
CA ALA A 35 -11.79 7.67 -5.92
C ALA A 35 -10.86 8.82 -6.32
N ARG A 36 -9.89 8.55 -7.19
CA ARG A 36 -9.10 9.59 -7.87
C ARG A 36 -10.01 10.51 -8.68
N ALA A 37 -9.49 11.66 -9.08
CA ALA A 37 -10.18 12.60 -9.96
C ALA A 37 -10.55 12.00 -11.33
N ASN A 38 -9.79 11.00 -11.81
CA ASN A 38 -10.08 10.25 -13.03
C ASN A 38 -11.08 9.08 -12.81
N GLY A 39 -11.52 8.83 -11.57
CA GLY A 39 -12.45 7.77 -11.21
C GLY A 39 -11.82 6.46 -10.73
N GLU A 40 -10.50 6.33 -10.71
CA GLU A 40 -9.82 5.10 -10.26
C GLU A 40 -10.04 4.85 -8.76
N THR A 41 -10.38 3.59 -8.45
CA THR A 41 -10.69 3.09 -7.10
C THR A 41 -9.81 1.92 -6.68
N ASP A 42 -8.85 1.53 -7.50
CA ASP A 42 -7.93 0.45 -7.22
C ASP A 42 -6.65 0.92 -6.51
N ALA A 43 -5.92 -0.04 -5.97
CA ALA A 43 -4.56 0.08 -5.47
C ALA A 43 -3.77 -1.18 -5.82
N GLU A 44 -2.49 -1.01 -6.08
CA GLU A 44 -1.60 -2.13 -6.35
C GLU A 44 -1.22 -2.86 -5.06
N VAL A 45 -1.07 -4.17 -5.13
CA VAL A 45 -0.61 -5.02 -4.02
C VAL A 45 0.56 -5.86 -4.49
N LEU A 46 1.73 -5.63 -3.93
CA LEU A 46 2.93 -6.42 -4.16
C LEU A 46 3.19 -7.32 -2.94
N ILE A 47 3.31 -8.63 -3.17
CA ILE A 47 3.53 -9.62 -2.10
C ILE A 47 4.85 -10.34 -2.37
N THR A 48 5.76 -10.32 -1.41
CA THR A 48 7.02 -11.07 -1.47
C THR A 48 6.85 -12.46 -0.85
N LEU A 49 7.07 -13.50 -1.65
CA LEU A 49 6.90 -14.92 -1.27
C LEU A 49 8.16 -15.52 -0.60
N GLY A 50 9.32 -14.87 -0.63
CA GLY A 50 10.55 -15.47 -0.11
C GLY A 50 11.01 -16.72 -0.88
N SER A 51 12.13 -17.32 -0.47
CA SER A 51 12.76 -18.42 -1.20
C SER A 51 12.13 -19.78 -0.87
N ALA A 52 11.45 -20.38 -1.85
CA ALA A 52 10.84 -21.73 -1.84
C ALA A 52 9.61 -21.89 -0.92
N GLN A 53 8.42 -21.70 -1.48
CA GLN A 53 7.16 -22.01 -0.81
C GLN A 53 6.48 -23.23 -1.43
N SER A 54 6.02 -24.14 -0.58
CA SER A 54 4.98 -25.12 -0.95
C SER A 54 3.62 -24.42 -1.06
N ASP A 55 2.63 -25.06 -1.69
CA ASP A 55 1.28 -24.49 -1.83
C ASP A 55 0.66 -24.07 -0.48
N ALA A 56 0.83 -24.86 0.58
CA ALA A 56 0.34 -24.51 1.92
C ALA A 56 1.07 -23.29 2.54
N ALA A 57 2.35 -23.10 2.20
CA ALA A 57 3.09 -21.92 2.62
C ALA A 57 2.61 -20.67 1.86
N LEU A 58 2.27 -20.83 0.58
CA LEU A 58 1.70 -19.77 -0.25
C LEU A 58 0.35 -19.29 0.32
N ASP A 59 -0.56 -20.20 0.62
CA ASP A 59 -1.86 -19.84 1.22
C ASP A 59 -1.68 -19.06 2.53
N THR A 60 -0.72 -19.46 3.35
CA THR A 60 -0.43 -18.78 4.63
C THR A 60 0.11 -17.36 4.40
N VAL A 61 0.99 -17.18 3.41
CA VAL A 61 1.53 -15.85 3.07
C VAL A 61 0.45 -14.94 2.49
N LEU A 62 -0.40 -15.45 1.61
CA LEU A 62 -1.51 -14.68 1.05
C LEU A 62 -2.53 -14.29 2.12
N ALA A 63 -2.90 -15.22 3.00
CA ALA A 63 -3.79 -14.93 4.14
C ALA A 63 -3.19 -13.85 5.05
N THR A 64 -1.90 -13.96 5.37
CA THR A 64 -1.18 -12.96 6.16
C THR A 64 -1.20 -11.60 5.46
N ALA A 65 -0.88 -11.54 4.17
CA ALA A 65 -0.91 -10.29 3.40
C ALA A 65 -2.29 -9.62 3.44
N VAL A 66 -3.37 -10.39 3.28
CA VAL A 66 -4.75 -9.90 3.35
C VAL A 66 -5.07 -9.32 4.72
N GLU A 67 -4.74 -10.02 5.81
CA GLU A 67 -4.97 -9.52 7.17
C GLU A 67 -4.24 -8.21 7.42
N ARG A 68 -3.01 -8.08 6.90
CA ARG A 68 -2.16 -6.90 7.06
C ARG A 68 -2.72 -5.71 6.29
N ILE A 69 -3.15 -5.91 5.05
CA ILE A 69 -3.78 -4.84 4.25
C ILE A 69 -5.10 -4.42 4.90
N ARG A 70 -5.91 -5.36 5.41
CA ARG A 70 -7.15 -5.03 6.13
C ARG A 70 -6.89 -4.22 7.40
N ALA A 71 -5.87 -4.58 8.17
CA ALA A 71 -5.48 -3.83 9.36
C ALA A 71 -5.05 -2.39 9.01
N ALA A 72 -4.25 -2.23 7.95
CA ALA A 72 -3.85 -0.91 7.47
C ALA A 72 -5.02 -0.08 6.93
N LEU A 73 -5.95 -0.69 6.18
CA LEU A 73 -7.15 0.01 5.71
C LEU A 73 -8.04 0.46 6.87
N ALA A 74 -8.14 -0.35 7.93
CA ALA A 74 -8.91 0.00 9.13
C ALA A 74 -8.27 1.14 9.94
N ASP A 75 -6.94 1.29 9.91
CA ASP A 75 -6.20 2.35 10.61
C ASP A 75 -5.65 3.43 9.65
N LEU A 76 -6.20 3.51 8.44
CA LEU A 76 -5.64 4.32 7.36
C LEU A 76 -5.52 5.80 7.73
N ASP A 77 -6.47 6.29 8.50
CA ASP A 77 -6.50 7.67 8.95
C ASP A 77 -5.33 8.02 9.88
N SER A 78 -5.02 7.14 10.81
CA SER A 78 -3.86 7.26 11.71
C SER A 78 -2.55 7.16 10.93
N ILE A 79 -2.47 6.24 9.95
CA ILE A 79 -1.30 6.09 9.08
C ILE A 79 -1.05 7.38 8.28
N ARG A 80 -2.10 7.99 7.70
CA ARG A 80 -1.97 9.27 6.99
C ARG A 80 -1.53 10.40 7.91
N ALA A 81 -2.04 10.44 9.15
CA ALA A 81 -1.60 11.43 10.14
C ALA A 81 -0.11 11.26 10.45
N PHE A 82 0.33 10.01 10.70
CA PHE A 82 1.73 9.68 10.92
C PHE A 82 2.61 10.06 9.73
N ALA A 83 2.15 9.76 8.51
CA ALA A 83 2.83 10.08 7.25
C ALA A 83 3.14 11.57 7.17
N VAL A 84 2.13 12.42 7.37
CA VAL A 84 2.31 13.88 7.33
C VAL A 84 3.21 14.34 8.48
N GLU A 85 2.97 13.90 9.71
CA GLU A 85 3.75 14.33 10.88
C GLU A 85 5.26 14.11 10.70
N HIS A 86 5.62 12.97 10.11
CA HIS A 86 7.01 12.52 9.95
C HIS A 86 7.58 12.80 8.55
N ALA A 87 6.78 13.30 7.61
CA ALA A 87 7.28 13.70 6.31
C ALA A 87 8.33 14.81 6.42
N PRO A 88 9.32 14.84 5.50
CA PRO A 88 10.35 15.87 5.46
C PRO A 88 9.75 17.28 5.52
N ARG A 89 10.36 18.15 6.32
CA ARG A 89 9.81 19.49 6.60
C ARG A 89 9.62 20.33 5.34
N ASP A 90 10.55 20.24 4.40
CA ASP A 90 10.50 21.02 3.16
C ASP A 90 9.41 20.50 2.23
N TRP A 91 9.23 19.16 2.15
CA TRP A 91 8.10 18.53 1.46
C TRP A 91 6.78 19.03 2.05
N ARG A 92 6.60 18.94 3.37
CA ARG A 92 5.37 19.41 4.03
C ARG A 92 5.08 20.87 3.75
N ARG A 93 6.06 21.76 3.96
CA ARG A 93 5.90 23.20 3.74
C ARG A 93 5.52 23.52 2.29
N HIS A 94 6.16 22.84 1.34
CA HIS A 94 5.86 23.01 -0.07
C HIS A 94 4.39 22.69 -0.36
N TYR A 95 3.90 21.54 0.12
CA TYR A 95 2.54 21.10 -0.17
C TYR A 95 1.46 21.76 0.69
N GLU A 96 1.76 22.17 1.92
CA GLU A 96 0.88 22.97 2.78
C GLU A 96 0.62 24.37 2.20
N ALA A 97 1.55 24.90 1.41
CA ALA A 97 1.39 26.18 0.74
C ALA A 97 0.43 26.13 -0.46
N ILE A 98 0.07 24.93 -0.94
CA ILE A 98 -0.88 24.74 -2.03
C ILE A 98 -2.31 24.74 -1.46
N GLU A 99 -3.16 25.66 -1.92
CA GLU A 99 -4.57 25.75 -1.50
C GLU A 99 -5.33 24.43 -1.74
N GLY A 100 -6.15 24.03 -0.75
CA GLY A 100 -6.98 22.84 -0.85
C GLY A 100 -7.26 22.19 0.49
N LEU A 101 -7.64 20.91 0.44
CA LEU A 101 -7.85 20.08 1.62
C LEU A 101 -6.53 19.91 2.42
N PRO A 102 -6.60 19.61 3.72
CA PRO A 102 -5.42 19.24 4.51
C PRO A 102 -4.59 18.14 3.85
N LEU A 103 -3.26 18.16 4.01
CA LEU A 103 -2.35 17.17 3.41
C LEU A 103 -2.80 15.73 3.65
N ARG A 104 -3.22 15.43 4.88
CA ARG A 104 -3.71 14.11 5.28
C ARG A 104 -4.85 13.61 4.38
N GLU A 105 -5.76 14.48 3.99
CA GLU A 105 -6.93 14.15 3.16
C GLU A 105 -6.58 14.04 1.68
N ARG A 106 -5.42 14.57 1.28
CA ARG A 106 -4.89 14.51 -0.08
C ARG A 106 -3.99 13.29 -0.31
N LEU A 107 -3.59 12.57 0.75
CA LEU A 107 -2.82 11.34 0.63
C LEU A 107 -3.69 10.20 0.08
N PHE A 108 -3.47 9.88 -1.19
CA PHE A 108 -4.15 8.80 -1.88
C PHE A 108 -3.31 7.52 -1.76
N VAL A 109 -3.90 6.43 -1.25
CA VAL A 109 -3.17 5.15 -1.20
C VAL A 109 -2.99 4.64 -2.62
N GLU A 110 -1.75 4.49 -3.07
CA GLU A 110 -1.43 3.97 -4.40
C GLU A 110 -1.13 2.48 -4.37
N SER A 111 -0.35 2.04 -3.39
CA SER A 111 0.07 0.65 -3.32
C SER A 111 0.35 0.15 -1.90
N PHE A 112 0.25 -1.16 -1.75
CA PHE A 112 0.70 -1.91 -0.59
C PHE A 112 1.81 -2.87 -1.02
N ALA A 113 2.95 -2.85 -0.32
CA ALA A 113 4.02 -3.84 -0.52
C ALA A 113 4.22 -4.65 0.76
N VAL A 114 3.76 -5.90 0.78
CA VAL A 114 3.97 -6.84 1.89
C VAL A 114 5.33 -7.51 1.68
N THR A 115 6.36 -6.94 2.31
CA THR A 115 7.76 -7.38 2.17
C THR A 115 8.10 -8.58 3.05
N SER A 116 7.40 -8.73 4.18
CA SER A 116 7.56 -9.85 5.10
C SER A 116 6.30 -10.05 5.96
N PRO A 117 6.21 -11.14 6.76
CA PRO A 117 5.08 -11.34 7.66
C PRO A 117 4.86 -10.20 8.68
N THR A 118 5.89 -9.40 8.96
CA THR A 118 5.87 -8.36 10.00
C THR A 118 6.01 -6.94 9.47
N GLU A 119 6.26 -6.77 8.17
CA GLU A 119 6.58 -5.48 7.56
C GLU A 119 5.77 -5.30 6.28
N MET A 120 5.21 -4.12 6.13
CA MET A 120 4.53 -3.69 4.92
C MET A 120 4.86 -2.22 4.66
N GLU A 121 4.98 -1.86 3.39
CA GLU A 121 5.06 -0.47 2.97
C GLU A 121 3.72 -0.05 2.34
N ILE A 122 3.31 1.19 2.59
CA ILE A 122 2.13 1.81 2.00
C ILE A 122 2.61 3.05 1.27
N SER A 123 2.39 3.09 -0.04
CA SER A 123 2.73 4.24 -0.86
C SER A 123 1.51 5.16 -0.93
N PHE A 124 1.74 6.43 -0.62
CA PHE A 124 0.78 7.49 -0.78
C PHE A 124 1.21 8.38 -1.93
N ASP A 125 0.34 8.47 -2.92
CA ASP A 125 0.45 9.43 -3.99
C ASP A 125 -0.18 10.77 -3.59
N PHE A 126 0.41 11.84 -4.11
CA PHE A 126 -0.03 13.22 -3.99
C PHE A 126 -0.17 13.89 -5.38
N GLY A 127 -0.51 13.13 -6.42
CA GLY A 127 -0.67 13.63 -7.79
C GLY A 127 0.62 13.47 -8.61
N ASP A 128 0.96 14.44 -9.46
CA ASP A 128 2.09 14.31 -10.41
C ASP A 128 3.50 14.38 -9.78
N LEU A 129 3.64 14.02 -8.50
CA LEU A 129 4.80 14.37 -7.66
C LEU A 129 5.26 13.21 -6.76
N ASP A 130 6.40 13.44 -6.09
CA ASP A 130 7.03 12.62 -5.05
C ASP A 130 6.05 11.81 -4.19
N MET A 131 6.15 10.48 -4.23
CA MET A 131 5.37 9.56 -3.41
C MET A 131 5.90 9.53 -1.97
N LEU A 132 5.00 9.53 -0.99
CA LEU A 132 5.33 9.24 0.40
C LEU A 132 5.14 7.75 0.69
N VAL A 133 6.21 7.06 1.05
CA VAL A 133 6.14 5.67 1.48
C VAL A 133 6.20 5.61 3.00
N VAL A 134 5.21 4.98 3.60
CA VAL A 134 5.14 4.71 5.03
C VAL A 134 5.40 3.25 5.27
N ARG A 135 6.39 2.94 6.09
CA ARG A 135 6.58 1.58 6.59
C ARG A 135 5.70 1.35 7.80
N VAL A 136 4.95 0.24 7.82
CA VAL A 136 4.06 -0.14 8.91
C VAL A 136 4.42 -1.51 9.51
N ASP A 137 4.30 -1.60 10.84
CA ASP A 137 4.50 -2.84 11.61
C ASP A 137 3.33 -3.82 11.45
N ALA A 138 3.48 -5.02 12.02
CA ALA A 138 2.49 -6.12 12.05
C ALA A 138 1.07 -5.72 12.52
N GLN A 139 0.91 -4.60 13.21
CA GLN A 139 -0.36 -4.07 13.70
C GLN A 139 -0.92 -2.94 12.83
N GLY A 140 -0.20 -2.53 11.79
CA GLY A 140 -0.59 -1.44 10.89
C GLY A 140 -0.08 -0.07 11.35
N ARG A 141 0.80 -0.02 12.34
CA ARG A 141 1.29 1.25 12.89
C ARG A 141 2.50 1.75 12.12
N GLY A 142 2.52 3.06 11.85
CA GLY A 142 3.66 3.72 11.20
C GLY A 142 4.96 3.56 11.99
N GLN A 143 6.04 3.25 11.28
CA GLN A 143 7.39 3.10 11.83
C GLN A 143 8.38 4.09 11.21
N ASP A 144 8.23 4.40 9.93
CA ASP A 144 9.14 5.27 9.18
C ASP A 144 8.43 5.89 7.97
N VAL A 145 8.93 7.04 7.50
CA VAL A 145 8.41 7.76 6.33
C VAL A 145 9.55 8.20 5.43
N ARG A 146 9.46 7.85 4.15
CA ARG A 146 10.44 8.25 3.12
C ARG A 146 9.75 8.80 1.88
N ILE A 147 10.46 9.65 1.15
CA ILE A 147 10.04 10.13 -0.16
C ILE A 147 10.65 9.23 -1.24
N VAL A 148 9.86 8.89 -2.25
CA VAL A 148 10.32 8.25 -3.48
C VAL A 148 10.02 9.19 -4.65
N ALA A 149 11.07 9.53 -5.38
CA ALA A 149 11.02 10.35 -6.60
C ALA A 149 11.06 9.47 -7.85
#